data_AF-A0A644V4W5-F1
#
_entry.id   AF-A0A644V4W5-F1
#
_cell.length_a   1.000
_cell.length_b   1.000
_cell.length_c   1.000
_cell.angle_alpha   90.00
_cell.angle_beta   90.00
_cell.angle_gamma   90.00
#
_symmetry.space_group_name_H-M   'P 1'
#
loop_
_entity.id
_entity.type
_entity.pdbx_description
1 polymer ?
#
loop_
_entity_poly.entity_id
_entity_poly.type
_entity_poly.pdbx_seq_one_letter_code
_entity_poly.pdbx_strand_id
1 'polypeptide(L)'
;MAEPVLVVRGTDAARGLGFSPHGAGRNFSRREQRRRMGATTPERMLKVETAGLDIRFHAGGIDASELPSSYMRAESVVAQIGTYGLAEIVDYIDP
;
A
#
# COMPACT_ATOMS: atom_id res chain seq x y z
N MET A 1 -1.50 3.76 3.59
CA MET A 1 -1.76 4.97 4.39
C MET A 1 -1.23 6.21 3.69
N ALA A 2 0.05 6.27 3.31
CA ALA A 2 0.65 7.44 2.63
C ALA A 2 0.84 7.27 1.11
N GLU A 3 0.42 6.12 0.57
CA GLU A 3 0.47 5.83 -0.86
C GLU A 3 -0.93 6.07 -1.45
N PRO A 4 -1.05 6.48 -2.72
CA PRO A 4 -2.32 6.81 -3.33
C PRO A 4 -3.23 5.59 -3.48
N VAL A 5 -4.53 5.82 -3.48
CA VAL A 5 -5.52 4.82 -3.90
C VAL A 5 -5.73 4.98 -5.40
N LEU A 6 -5.60 3.87 -6.13
CA LEU A 6 -5.80 3.86 -7.58
C LEU A 6 -7.27 3.64 -7.91
N VAL A 7 -7.84 4.50 -8.76
CA VAL A 7 -9.12 4.23 -9.41
C VAL A 7 -8.82 3.59 -10.76
N VAL A 8 -9.35 2.39 -10.97
CA VAL A 8 -9.05 1.60 -12.16
C VAL A 8 -10.31 1.16 -12.88
N ARG A 9 -10.21 1.02 -14.20
CA ARG A 9 -11.21 0.40 -15.07
C ARG A 9 -10.69 -0.96 -15.53
N GLY A 10 -11.52 -1.99 -15.39
CA GLY A 10 -11.23 -3.32 -15.94
C GLY A 10 -11.14 -3.27 -17.47
N THR A 11 -10.23 -4.05 -18.03
CA THR A 11 -9.96 -4.08 -19.49
C THR A 11 -10.67 -5.22 -20.22
N ASP A 12 -11.49 -6.01 -19.51
CA ASP A 12 -12.12 -7.24 -20.02
C ASP A 12 -11.13 -8.16 -20.75
N ALA A 13 -9.91 -8.26 -20.21
CA ALA A 13 -8.85 -9.05 -20.80
C ALA A 13 -9.31 -10.50 -21.02
N ALA A 14 -9.17 -11.02 -22.25
CA ALA A 14 -9.66 -12.34 -22.65
C ALA A 14 -9.16 -13.51 -21.77
N ARG A 15 -8.00 -13.34 -21.13
CA ARG A 15 -7.36 -14.31 -20.22
C ARG A 15 -7.51 -13.95 -18.73
N GLY A 16 -8.24 -12.88 -18.42
CA GLY A 16 -8.32 -12.30 -17.08
C GLY A 16 -9.39 -12.92 -16.19
N LEU A 17 -10.42 -13.59 -16.74
CA LEU A 17 -11.55 -14.12 -15.96
C LEU A 17 -12.19 -13.08 -15.01
N GLY A 18 -12.22 -11.81 -15.42
CA GLY A 18 -12.70 -10.70 -14.58
C GLY A 18 -11.75 -10.30 -13.45
N PHE A 19 -10.48 -10.69 -13.50
CA PHE A 19 -9.47 -10.32 -12.51
C PHE A 19 -9.19 -8.82 -12.49
N SER A 20 -8.96 -8.27 -11.30
CA SER A 20 -8.38 -6.94 -11.08
C SER A 20 -7.54 -6.92 -9.80
N PRO A 21 -6.43 -6.16 -9.77
CA PRO A 21 -5.61 -6.02 -8.56
C PRO A 21 -6.38 -5.31 -7.45
N HIS A 22 -6.17 -5.70 -6.21
CA HIS A 22 -6.90 -5.19 -5.03
C HIS A 22 -6.06 -4.31 -4.10
N GLY A 23 -4.78 -4.09 -4.44
CA GLY A 23 -3.86 -3.27 -3.65
C GLY A 23 -2.43 -3.76 -3.72
N ALA A 24 -1.54 -3.10 -2.97
CA ALA A 24 -0.11 -3.33 -3.04
C ALA A 24 0.37 -4.64 -2.41
N GLY A 25 -0.40 -5.19 -1.47
CA GLY A 25 0.03 -6.37 -0.71
C GLY A 25 1.30 -6.13 0.11
N ARG A 26 1.78 -7.16 0.80
CA ARG A 26 2.97 -7.08 1.68
C ARG A 26 4.15 -7.82 1.05
N ASN A 27 5.31 -7.18 1.05
CA ASN A 27 6.57 -7.86 0.70
C ASN A 27 7.08 -8.73 1.85
N PHE A 28 6.79 -8.35 3.10
CA PHE A 28 7.26 -9.04 4.29
C PHE A 28 6.09 -9.41 5.22
N SER A 29 6.24 -10.54 5.90
CA SER A 29 5.30 -10.93 6.96
C SER A 29 5.29 -9.88 8.08
N ARG A 30 4.19 -9.82 8.85
CA ARG A 30 4.09 -8.94 10.04
C ARG A 30 5.23 -9.17 11.04
N ARG A 31 5.67 -10.43 11.21
CA ARG A 31 6.78 -10.77 12.11
C ARG A 31 8.11 -10.25 11.58
N GLU A 32 8.35 -10.39 10.29
CA GLU A 32 9.57 -9.92 9.66
C GLU A 32 9.63 -8.39 9.63
N GLN A 33 8.53 -7.71 9.33
CA GLN A 33 8.45 -6.26 9.41
C GLN A 33 8.84 -5.76 10.80
N ARG A 34 8.28 -6.35 11.86
CA ARG A 34 8.63 -5.99 13.24
C ARG A 34 10.11 -6.20 13.55
N ARG A 35 10.76 -7.22 12.99
CA ARG A 35 12.22 -7.41 13.14
C ARG A 35 13.00 -6.29 12.45
N ARG A 36 12.58 -5.90 11.25
CA ARG A 36 13.22 -4.84 10.44
C ARG A 36 13.09 -3.44 11.02
N MET A 37 12.04 -3.18 11.81
CA MET A 37 11.90 -1.92 12.54
C MET A 37 13.06 -1.69 13.53
N GLY A 38 13.70 -2.76 14.00
CA GLY A 38 14.81 -2.70 14.95
C GLY A 38 14.42 -1.96 16.22
N ALA A 39 15.20 -0.94 16.58
CA ALA A 39 14.94 -0.09 17.74
C ALA A 39 13.99 1.09 17.46
N THR A 40 13.48 1.23 16.23
CA THR A 40 12.61 2.34 15.87
C THR A 40 11.23 2.16 16.48
N THR A 41 10.74 3.18 17.19
CA THR A 41 9.40 3.12 17.78
C THR A 41 8.31 3.33 16.72
N PRO A 42 7.10 2.76 16.92
CA PRO A 42 5.96 3.00 16.03
C PRO A 42 5.64 4.48 15.82
N GLU A 43 5.80 5.34 16.84
CA GLU A 43 5.53 6.78 16.78
C GLU A 43 6.52 7.49 15.85
N ARG A 44 7.80 7.13 15.95
CA ARG A 44 8.83 7.71 15.09
C ARG A 44 8.62 7.28 13.63
N MET A 45 8.29 6.01 13.39
CA MET A 45 7.99 5.53 12.05
C MET A 45 6.75 6.19 11.47
N LEU A 46 5.66 6.27 12.23
CA LEU A 46 4.43 6.94 11.80
C LEU A 46 4.73 8.38 11.38
N LYS A 47 5.43 9.16 12.23
CA LYS A 47 5.77 10.56 11.95
C LYS A 47 6.58 10.73 10.66
N VAL A 48 7.52 9.82 10.37
CA VAL A 48 8.36 9.88 9.17
C VAL A 48 7.58 9.44 7.93
N GLU A 49 6.87 8.32 8.02
CA GLU A 49 6.21 7.70 6.86
C GLU A 49 4.91 8.37 6.44
N THR A 50 4.30 9.16 7.34
CA THR A 50 3.01 9.84 7.10
C THR A 50 3.13 11.35 7.27
N ALA A 51 4.31 11.91 6.98
CA ALA A 51 4.56 13.34 7.09
C ALA A 51 3.55 14.14 6.24
N GLY A 52 2.83 15.07 6.88
CA GLY A 52 1.79 15.87 6.23
C GLY A 52 0.38 15.29 6.32
N LEU A 53 0.19 14.10 6.90
CA LEU A 53 -1.11 13.43 7.03
C LEU A 53 -1.58 13.42 8.50
N ASP A 54 -2.90 13.57 8.70
CA ASP A 54 -3.55 13.36 10.02
C ASP A 54 -3.97 11.89 10.15
N ILE A 55 -3.20 11.10 10.90
CA ILE A 55 -3.43 9.67 11.06
C ILE A 55 -3.82 9.36 12.51
N ARG A 56 -4.91 8.60 12.67
CA ARG A 56 -5.46 8.23 13.99
C ARG A 56 -5.73 6.73 14.05
N PHE A 57 -5.39 6.12 15.19
CA PHE A 57 -5.66 4.72 15.47
C PHE A 57 -6.73 4.62 16.57
N HIS A 58 -7.75 3.78 16.37
CA HIS A 58 -8.89 3.67 17.30
C HIS A 58 -8.52 3.01 18.64
N ALA A 59 -7.56 2.08 18.65
CA ALA A 59 -7.31 1.18 19.78
C ALA A 59 -6.20 1.62 20.77
N GLY A 60 -5.91 2.93 20.86
CA GLY A 60 -4.97 3.47 21.86
C GLY A 60 -3.49 3.20 21.60
N GLY A 61 -3.13 2.60 20.47
CA GLY A 61 -1.75 2.38 20.05
C GLY A 61 -1.60 2.34 18.53
N ILE A 62 -0.40 2.66 18.05
CA ILE A 62 -0.07 2.63 16.62
C ILE A 62 0.14 1.17 16.20
N ASP A 63 -0.65 0.69 15.25
CA ASP A 63 -0.38 -0.61 14.62
C ASP A 63 0.77 -0.46 13.62
N ALA A 64 1.99 -0.69 14.11
CA ALA A 64 3.19 -0.64 13.29
C ALA A 64 3.17 -1.60 12.10
N SER A 65 2.34 -2.64 12.15
CA SER A 65 2.22 -3.62 11.07
C SER A 65 1.37 -3.15 9.89
N GLU A 66 0.75 -1.97 10.00
CA GLU A 66 -0.09 -1.35 8.99
C GLU A 66 0.47 0.00 8.47
N LEU A 67 1.65 0.40 8.96
CA LEU A 67 2.37 1.58 8.46
C LEU A 67 2.78 1.40 6.99
N PRO A 68 2.94 2.49 6.21
CA PRO A 68 3.28 2.44 4.78
C PRO A 68 4.38 1.44 4.40
N SER A 69 5.48 1.40 5.16
CA SER A 69 6.62 0.50 4.92
C SER A 69 6.29 -1.00 5.05
N SER A 70 5.12 -1.34 5.60
CA SER A 70 4.63 -2.73 5.68
C SER A 70 4.11 -3.27 4.34
N TYR A 71 3.87 -2.39 3.37
CA TYR A 71 3.29 -2.70 2.07
C TYR A 71 4.31 -2.49 0.94
N MET A 72 4.04 -3.08 -0.22
CA MET A 72 4.77 -2.73 -1.45
C MET A 72 4.47 -1.26 -1.84
N ARG A 73 5.41 -0.60 -2.51
CA ARG A 73 5.19 0.75 -3.06
C ARG A 73 4.11 0.72 -4.14
N ALA A 74 3.22 1.73 -4.17
CA ALA A 74 2.18 1.80 -5.19
C ALA A 74 2.78 1.86 -6.61
N GLU A 75 3.92 2.51 -6.77
CA GLU A 75 4.69 2.56 -8.04
C GLU A 75 4.96 1.17 -8.63
N SER A 76 5.25 0.17 -7.79
CA SER A 76 5.47 -1.20 -8.27
C SER A 76 4.17 -1.84 -8.77
N VAL A 77 3.05 -1.54 -8.13
CA VAL A 77 1.72 -1.99 -8.56
C VAL A 77 1.33 -1.33 -9.88
N VAL A 78 1.54 -0.02 -10.00
CA VAL A 78 1.33 0.74 -11.24
C VAL A 78 2.15 0.15 -12.39
N ALA A 79 3.44 -0.14 -12.15
CA ALA A 79 4.30 -0.76 -13.14
C ALA A 79 3.82 -2.16 -13.57
N GLN A 80 3.33 -2.97 -12.64
CA GLN A 80 2.77 -4.29 -12.94
C GLN A 80 1.45 -4.20 -13.71
N ILE A 81 0.57 -3.26 -13.35
CA ILE A 81 -0.68 -2.99 -14.07
C ILE A 81 -0.39 -2.70 -15.54
N GLY A 82 0.58 -1.82 -15.82
CA GLY A 82 0.99 -1.48 -17.18
C GLY A 82 1.66 -2.66 -17.91
N THR A 83 2.64 -3.31 -17.26
CA THR A 83 3.42 -4.40 -17.88
C THR A 83 2.55 -5.59 -18.28
N TYR A 84 1.57 -5.96 -17.45
CA TYR A 84 0.73 -7.13 -17.68
C TYR A 84 -0.64 -6.79 -18.29
N GLY A 85 -0.94 -5.50 -18.49
CA GLY A 85 -2.22 -5.03 -19.03
C GLY A 85 -3.40 -5.41 -18.14
N LEU A 86 -3.24 -5.30 -16.81
CA LEU A 86 -4.22 -5.81 -15.84
C LEU A 86 -5.46 -4.94 -15.72
N ALA A 87 -5.31 -3.63 -15.88
CA ALA A 87 -6.36 -2.63 -15.77
C ALA A 87 -5.90 -1.31 -16.41
N GLU A 88 -6.84 -0.40 -16.68
CA GLU A 88 -6.55 1.00 -17.02
C GLU A 88 -6.63 1.83 -15.72
N ILE A 89 -5.58 2.58 -15.38
CA ILE A 89 -5.62 3.52 -14.25
C ILE A 89 -6.24 4.81 -14.77
N VAL A 90 -7.38 5.20 -14.19
CA VAL A 90 -8.17 6.36 -14.65
C VAL A 90 -8.07 7.55 -13.71
N ASP A 91 -7.73 7.33 -12.45
CA ASP A 91 -7.54 8.41 -11.47
C ASP A 91 -6.70 7.95 -10.27
N TYR A 92 -6.30 8.92 -9.45
CA TYR A 92 -5.57 8.73 -8.20
C TYR A 92 -6.25 9.54 -7.09
N ILE A 93 -6.39 8.93 -5.92
CA ILE A 93 -6.81 9.63 -4.71
C ILE A 93 -5.60 9.72 -3.79
N ASP A 94 -5.13 10.95 -3.58
CA ASP A 94 -4.07 11.25 -2.62
C ASP A 94 -4.59 11.06 -1.18
N PRO A 95 -3.75 10.55 -0.27
CA PRO A 95 -4.12 10.27 1.12
C PRO A 95 -4.28 11.52 2.00
#